data_AF-Q8ZUY6-F1
#
_entry.id   AF-Q8ZUY6-F1
#
_cell.length_a   1.000
_cell.length_b   1.000
_cell.length_c   1.000
_cell.angle_alpha   90.00
_cell.angle_beta   90.00
_cell.angle_gamma   90.00
#
_symmetry.space_group_name_H-M   'P 1'
#
loop_
_entity.id
_entity.type
_entity.pdbx_description
1 polymer ?
#
loop_
_entity_poly.entity_id
_entity_poly.type
_entity_poly.pdbx_seq_one_letter_code
_entity_poly.pdbx_strand_id
1 'polypeptide(L)'
;MIDIVLWLAAFSLLLWLFMSLLAGRPVNPVGVFLGVLLAPIAFLIGVAAVLFLVASLLIFIAVPLALLAGFVLALFVLSALAGVGMLKALIALILAALLLALLGVALWRFPRPPSAPLRF
;
A
#
# COMPACT_ATOMS: atom_id res chain seq x y z
N MET A 1 -5.62 -17.15 -7.51
CA MET A 1 -4.38 -16.45 -7.93
C MET A 1 -4.69 -15.17 -8.72
N ILE A 2 -5.59 -15.23 -9.71
CA ILE A 2 -6.06 -14.06 -10.46
C ILE A 2 -6.57 -12.94 -9.54
N ASP A 3 -7.29 -13.28 -8.47
CA ASP A 3 -7.84 -12.30 -7.53
C ASP A 3 -6.77 -11.43 -6.85
N ILE A 4 -5.61 -12.02 -6.51
CA ILE A 4 -4.49 -11.30 -5.89
C ILE A 4 -3.86 -10.34 -6.89
N VAL A 5 -3.70 -10.78 -8.15
CA VAL A 5 -3.15 -9.94 -9.22
C VAL A 5 -4.09 -8.79 -9.54
N LEU A 6 -5.40 -9.04 -9.62
CA LEU A 6 -6.42 -8.01 -9.83
C LEU A 6 -6.46 -7.02 -8.68
N TRP A 7 -6.38 -7.51 -7.43
CA TRP A 7 -6.33 -6.65 -6.25
C TRP A 7 -5.08 -5.76 -6.25
N LEU A 8 -3.91 -6.34 -6.53
CA LEU A 8 -2.65 -5.61 -6.60
C LEU A 8 -2.67 -4.56 -7.71
N ALA A 9 -3.19 -4.91 -8.90
CA ALA A 9 -3.32 -3.99 -10.02
C ALA A 9 -4.30 -2.85 -9.69
N ALA A 10 -5.48 -3.17 -9.15
CA ALA A 10 -6.47 -2.19 -8.74
C ALA A 10 -5.92 -1.24 -7.68
N PHE A 11 -5.27 -1.77 -6.63
CA PHE A 11 -4.63 -0.99 -5.59
C PHE A 11 -3.54 -0.06 -6.16
N SER A 12 -2.66 -0.59 -7.02
CA SER A 12 -1.57 0.18 -7.63
C SER A 12 -2.08 1.30 -8.53
N LEU A 13 -3.12 1.04 -9.32
CA LEU A 13 -3.78 2.05 -10.15
C LEU A 13 -4.41 3.16 -9.30
N LEU A 14 -5.07 2.77 -8.22
CA LEU A 14 -5.74 3.71 -7.34
C LEU A 14 -4.75 4.59 -6.57
N LEU A 15 -3.66 3.98 -6.11
CA LEU A 15 -2.54 4.68 -5.49
C LEU A 15 -1.87 5.65 -6.46
N TRP A 16 -1.64 5.23 -7.71
CA TRP A 16 -1.11 6.07 -8.77
C TRP A 16 -2.01 7.27 -9.06
N LEU A 17 -3.33 7.05 -9.12
CA LEU A 17 -4.31 8.11 -9.33
C LEU A 17 -4.23 9.14 -8.21
N PHE A 18 -4.31 8.72 -6.94
CA PHE A 18 -4.26 9.65 -5.81
C PHE A 18 -2.92 10.37 -5.70
N MET A 19 -1.81 9.69 -5.95
CA MET A 19 -0.50 10.34 -5.99
C MET A 19 -0.41 11.37 -7.10
N SER A 20 -0.93 11.07 -8.30
CA SER A 20 -0.96 12.03 -9.41
C SER A 20 -1.81 13.27 -9.09
N LEU A 21 -2.98 13.06 -8.49
CA LEU A 21 -3.88 14.14 -8.06
C LEU A 21 -3.22 15.03 -7.00
N LEU A 22 -2.61 14.44 -5.96
CA LEU A 22 -1.94 15.19 -4.90
C LEU A 22 -0.63 15.84 -5.37
N ALA A 23 0.04 15.27 -6.35
CA ALA A 23 1.23 15.84 -6.97
C ALA A 23 0.90 17.02 -7.91
N GLY A 24 -0.34 17.10 -8.42
CA GLY A 24 -0.72 18.07 -9.44
C GLY A 24 -0.13 17.77 -10.83
N ARG A 25 0.41 16.57 -11.02
CA ARG A 25 1.04 16.08 -12.25
C ARG A 25 0.95 14.56 -12.32
N PRO A 26 0.94 13.95 -13.51
CA PRO A 26 1.02 12.49 -13.61
C PRO A 26 2.33 11.98 -13.01
N VAL A 27 2.24 11.07 -12.04
CA VAL A 27 3.41 10.41 -11.45
C VAL A 27 3.74 9.15 -12.24
N ASN A 28 4.97 8.62 -12.10
CA ASN A 28 5.38 7.43 -12.85
C ASN A 28 4.60 6.19 -12.37
N PRO A 29 3.72 5.57 -13.20
CA PRO A 29 2.92 4.41 -12.80
C PRO A 29 3.78 3.18 -12.52
N VAL A 30 4.88 3.00 -13.27
CA VAL A 30 5.82 1.88 -13.04
C VAL A 30 6.53 2.07 -11.70
N GLY A 31 6.90 3.30 -11.37
CA GLY A 31 7.49 3.65 -10.07
C GLY A 31 6.56 3.35 -8.90
N VAL A 32 5.27 3.68 -9.02
CA VAL A 32 4.26 3.35 -8.01
C VAL A 32 4.11 1.84 -7.85
N PHE A 33 3.98 1.09 -8.96
CA PHE A 33 3.84 -0.37 -8.92
C PHE A 33 5.06 -1.05 -8.29
N LEU A 34 6.27 -0.66 -8.69
CA LEU A 34 7.51 -1.16 -8.08
C LEU A 34 7.60 -0.77 -6.60
N GLY A 35 7.16 0.44 -6.24
CA GLY A 35 7.08 0.88 -4.86
C GLY A 35 6.16 0.00 -4.01
N VAL A 36 5.00 -0.38 -4.54
CA VAL A 36 4.07 -1.31 -3.86
C VAL A 36 4.71 -2.69 -3.69
N LEU A 37 5.38 -3.21 -4.72
CA LEU A 37 6.05 -4.51 -4.66
C LEU A 37 7.23 -4.54 -3.69
N LEU A 38 8.00 -3.45 -3.62
CA LEU A 38 9.21 -3.36 -2.80
C LEU A 38 8.93 -2.88 -1.36
N ALA A 39 7.80 -2.20 -1.11
CA ALA A 39 7.44 -1.70 0.22
C ALA A 39 7.46 -2.79 1.32
N PRO A 40 6.96 -4.03 1.12
CA PRO A 40 7.07 -5.09 2.12
C PRO A 40 8.52 -5.47 2.42
N ILE A 41 9.38 -5.53 1.39
CA ILE A 41 10.79 -5.86 1.56
C ILE A 41 11.49 -4.73 2.33
N ALA A 42 11.25 -3.48 1.93
CA ALA A 42 11.77 -2.29 2.61
C ALA A 42 11.33 -2.23 4.08
N PHE A 43 10.07 -2.56 4.35
CA PHE A 43 9.54 -2.66 5.72
C PHE A 43 10.33 -3.68 6.54
N LEU A 44 10.51 -4.90 6.03
CA LEU A 44 11.25 -5.95 6.74
C LEU A 44 12.72 -5.58 6.98
N ILE A 45 13.38 -4.94 6.02
CA ILE A 45 14.74 -4.44 6.17
C ILE A 45 14.81 -3.40 7.30
N GLY A 46 13.88 -2.45 7.33
CA GLY A 46 13.84 -1.40 8.35
C GLY A 46 13.57 -1.97 9.74
N VAL A 47 12.63 -2.92 9.86
CA VAL A 47 12.35 -3.63 11.11
C VAL A 47 13.60 -4.38 11.58
N ALA A 48 14.21 -5.19 10.72
CA ALA A 48 15.38 -6.01 11.08
C ALA A 48 16.57 -5.15 11.48
N ALA A 49 16.84 -4.06 10.74
CA ALA A 49 17.93 -3.14 11.04
C ALA A 49 17.78 -2.52 12.44
N VAL A 50 16.57 -2.04 12.78
CA VAL A 50 16.34 -1.45 14.11
C VAL A 50 16.39 -2.50 15.20
N LEU A 51 15.76 -3.67 15.03
CA LEU A 51 15.83 -4.73 16.04
C LEU A 51 17.28 -5.19 16.30
N PHE A 52 18.12 -5.23 15.27
CA PHE A 52 19.54 -5.54 15.42
C PHE A 52 20.29 -4.46 16.21
N LEU A 53 20.05 -3.19 15.90
CA LEU A 53 20.68 -2.05 16.58
C LEU A 53 20.22 -1.89 18.04
N VAL A 54 18.99 -2.30 18.32
CA VAL A 54 18.25 -2.02 19.57
C VAL A 54 18.10 -3.32 20.40
N ALA A 55 18.90 -4.34 20.12
CA ALA A 55 18.81 -5.68 20.73
C ALA A 55 18.93 -5.68 22.26
N SER A 56 19.52 -4.64 22.85
CA SER A 56 19.72 -4.47 24.30
C SER A 56 18.64 -3.62 24.99
N LEU A 57 17.70 -3.03 24.24
CA LEU A 57 16.62 -2.21 24.76
C LEU A 57 15.41 -3.06 25.16
N LEU A 58 14.60 -2.56 26.10
CA LEU A 58 13.36 -3.22 26.52
C LEU A 58 12.46 -3.48 25.31
N ILE A 59 12.00 -4.73 25.16
CA ILE A 59 11.19 -5.20 24.02
C ILE A 59 9.96 -4.30 23.78
N PHE A 60 9.35 -3.80 24.86
CA PHE A 60 8.19 -2.89 24.81
C PHE A 60 8.45 -1.58 24.05
N ILE A 61 9.69 -1.13 23.97
CA ILE A 61 10.08 0.09 23.23
C ILE A 61 10.70 -0.29 21.88
N ALA A 62 11.51 -1.35 21.85
CA ALA A 62 12.22 -1.80 20.66
C ALA A 62 11.28 -2.20 19.51
N VAL A 63 10.22 -2.96 19.83
CA VAL A 63 9.26 -3.46 18.82
C VAL A 63 8.50 -2.32 18.14
N PRO A 64 7.80 -1.41 18.84
CA PRO A 64 7.08 -0.32 18.17
C PRO A 64 8.02 0.61 17.40
N LEU A 65 9.25 0.84 17.89
CA LEU A 65 10.25 1.63 17.18
C LEU A 65 10.68 0.97 15.86
N ALA A 66 10.89 -0.35 15.87
CA ALA A 66 11.24 -1.11 14.67
C ALA A 66 10.11 -1.11 13.63
N LEU A 67 8.86 -1.27 14.07
CA LEU A 67 7.70 -1.17 13.19
C LEU A 67 7.58 0.22 12.56
N LEU A 68 7.78 1.28 13.36
CA LEU A 68 7.77 2.65 12.85
C LEU A 68 8.88 2.87 11.82
N ALA A 69 10.11 2.41 12.10
CA ALA A 69 11.23 2.55 11.17
C ALA A 69 11.00 1.77 9.87
N GLY A 70 10.50 0.54 9.95
CA GLY A 70 10.08 -0.25 8.79
C GLY A 70 9.03 0.49 7.96
N PHE A 71 8.01 1.04 8.62
CA PHE A 71 6.95 1.78 7.95
C PHE A 71 7.48 3.05 7.24
N VAL A 72 8.34 3.81 7.92
CA VAL A 72 8.99 4.99 7.34
C VAL A 72 9.86 4.62 6.14
N LEU A 73 10.61 3.51 6.22
CA LEU A 73 11.45 3.05 5.12
C LEU A 73 10.61 2.56 3.92
N ALA A 74 9.51 1.84 4.16
CA ALA A 74 8.59 1.45 3.11
C ALA A 74 7.95 2.66 2.40
N LEU A 75 7.53 3.67 3.18
CA LEU A 75 7.04 4.93 2.64
C LEU A 75 8.10 5.68 1.85
N PHE A 76 9.33 5.71 2.34
CA PHE A 76 10.45 6.31 1.63
C PHE A 76 10.62 5.68 0.25
N VAL A 77 10.73 4.35 0.18
CA VAL A 77 10.93 3.61 -1.07
C VAL A 77 9.78 3.89 -2.05
N LEU A 78 8.53 3.81 -1.57
CA LEU A 78 7.36 4.11 -2.39
C LEU A 78 7.39 5.56 -2.91
N SER A 79 7.68 6.52 -2.04
CA SER A 79 7.70 7.95 -2.39
C SER A 79 8.83 8.29 -3.38
N ALA A 80 10.00 7.68 -3.19
CA ALA A 80 11.18 7.87 -4.04
C ALA A 80 10.95 7.30 -5.45
N LEU A 81 10.39 6.09 -5.54
CA LEU A 81 10.09 5.47 -6.83
C LEU A 81 8.93 6.16 -7.57
N ALA A 82 7.93 6.66 -6.84
CA ALA A 82 6.83 7.42 -7.42
C ALA A 82 7.23 8.86 -7.81
N GLY A 83 8.32 9.40 -7.25
CA GLY A 83 8.74 10.79 -7.48
C GLY A 83 7.83 11.82 -6.79
N VAL A 84 7.33 11.48 -5.60
CA VAL A 84 6.37 12.27 -4.81
C VAL A 84 6.89 12.41 -3.38
N GLY A 85 6.57 13.52 -2.70
CA GLY A 85 6.94 13.70 -1.29
C GLY A 85 6.25 12.68 -0.36
N MET A 86 6.94 12.28 0.71
CA MET A 86 6.47 11.29 1.70
C MET A 86 5.06 11.59 2.25
N LEU A 87 4.76 12.84 2.59
CA LEU A 87 3.45 13.21 3.15
C LEU A 87 2.32 12.95 2.13
N LYS A 88 2.53 13.33 0.88
CA LYS A 88 1.55 13.08 -0.20
C LYS A 88 1.41 11.58 -0.47
N ALA A 89 2.52 10.84 -0.44
CA ALA A 89 2.53 9.38 -0.57
C ALA A 89 1.72 8.70 0.56
N LEU A 90 1.90 9.15 1.81
CA LEU A 90 1.14 8.66 2.96
C LEU A 90 -0.36 8.94 2.81
N ILE A 91 -0.74 10.18 2.45
CA ILE A 91 -2.14 10.54 2.24
C ILE A 91 -2.75 9.68 1.11
N ALA A 92 -2.05 9.53 -0.01
CA ALA A 92 -2.49 8.67 -1.11
C ALA A 92 -2.66 7.22 -0.68
N LEU A 93 -1.73 6.69 0.12
CA LEU A 93 -1.77 5.33 0.64
C LEU A 93 -3.00 5.11 1.54
N ILE A 94 -3.29 6.05 2.43
CA ILE A 94 -4.46 6.01 3.31
C ILE A 94 -5.74 6.05 2.48
N LEU A 95 -5.86 6.99 1.54
CA LEU A 95 -7.04 7.11 0.68
C LEU A 95 -7.25 5.85 -0.15
N ALA A 96 -6.18 5.28 -0.70
CA ALA A 96 -6.25 4.07 -1.50
C ALA A 96 -6.69 2.86 -0.69
N ALA A 97 -6.09 2.67 0.49
CA ALA A 97 -6.46 1.59 1.40
C ALA A 97 -7.91 1.70 1.87
N LEU A 98 -8.35 2.91 2.25
CA LEU A 98 -9.73 3.16 2.70
C LEU A 98 -10.74 2.87 1.60
N LEU A 99 -10.52 3.40 0.40
CA LEU A 99 -11.46 3.23 -0.70
C LEU A 99 -11.56 1.77 -1.14
N LEU A 100 -10.43 1.06 -1.20
CA LEU A 100 -10.42 -0.36 -1.55
C LEU A 100 -11.07 -1.22 -0.45
N ALA A 101 -10.88 -0.88 0.83
CA ALA A 101 -11.54 -1.55 1.94
C ALA A 101 -13.07 -1.34 1.92
N LEU A 102 -13.52 -0.10 1.68
CA LEU A 102 -14.94 0.23 1.55
C LEU A 102 -15.58 -0.50 0.36
N LEU A 103 -14.88 -0.56 -0.78
CA LEU A 103 -15.33 -1.31 -1.94
C LEU A 103 -15.42 -2.81 -1.64
N GLY A 104 -14.44 -3.36 -0.94
CA GLY A 104 -14.46 -4.75 -0.47
C GLY A 104 -15.69 -5.05 0.40
N VAL A 105 -15.99 -4.18 1.37
CA VAL A 105 -17.17 -4.31 2.22
C VAL A 105 -18.47 -4.19 1.41
N ALA A 106 -18.55 -3.25 0.48
CA ALA A 106 -19.72 -3.07 -0.38
C ALA A 106 -19.97 -4.32 -1.24
N LEU A 107 -18.93 -4.85 -1.90
CA LEU A 107 -19.03 -6.07 -2.70
C LEU A 107 -19.47 -7.29 -1.89
N TRP A 108 -19.12 -7.34 -0.59
CA TRP A 108 -19.54 -8.42 0.28
C TRP A 108 -21.02 -8.31 0.69
N ARG A 109 -21.55 -7.09 0.77
CA ARG A 109 -22.94 -6.79 1.17
C ARG A 109 -23.95 -6.87 0.03
N PHE A 110 -23.51 -6.82 -1.23
CA PHE A 110 -24.36 -7.01 -2.39
C PHE A 110 -24.13 -8.41 -2.99
N PRO A 111 -24.92 -9.44 -2.61
CA PRO A 111 -24.84 -10.73 -3.28
C PRO A 111 -25.09 -10.53 -4.78
N ARG A 112 -24.27 -11.17 -5.62
CA ARG A 112 -24.42 -11.12 -7.08
C ARG A 112 -25.89 -11.40 -7.44
N PRO A 113 -26.53 -10.59 -8.30
CA PRO A 113 -27.89 -10.89 -8.73
C PRO A 113 -27.92 -12.32 -9.27
N PRO A 114 -28.96 -13.11 -8.94
CA PRO A 114 -29.09 -14.46 -9.46
C PRO A 114 -28.95 -14.39 -10.98
N SER A 115 -28.02 -15.18 -11.53
CA SER A 115 -27.81 -15.27 -12.98
C SER A 115 -29.15 -15.46 -13.66
N ALA A 116 -29.55 -14.50 -14.48
CA ALA A 116 -30.82 -14.56 -15.20
C ALA A 116 -30.90 -15.91 -15.93
N PRO A 117 -32.03 -16.62 -15.86
CA PRO A 117 -32.15 -17.92 -16.51
C PRO A 117 -31.89 -17.72 -18.01
N LEU A 118 -30.88 -18.41 -18.53
CA LEU A 118 -30.66 -18.58 -19.97
C LEU A 118 -31.89 -19.28 -20.54
N ARG A 119 -32.85 -18.49 -21.04
CA ARG A 119 -33.92 -18.99 -21.89
C ARG A 119 -33.33 -19.09 -23.30
N PHE A 120 -32.92 -20.31 -23.67
CA PHE A 120 -32.73 -20.69 -25.06
C PHE A 120 -34.09 -20.92 -25.73
#